data_AF-A0A5K1FYC6-F1
#
_entry.id   AF-A0A5K1FYC6-F1
#
_cell.length_a   1.000
_cell.length_b   1.000
_cell.length_c   1.000
_cell.angle_alpha   90.00
_cell.angle_beta   90.00
_cell.angle_gamma   90.00
#
_symmetry.space_group_name_H-M   'P 1'
#
loop_
_entity.id
_entity.type
_entity.pdbx_description
1 polymer ?
#
loop_
_entity_poly.entity_id
_entity_poly.type
_entity_poly.pdbx_seq_one_letter_code
_entity_poly.pdbx_strand_id
1 'polypeptide(L)' 'DYNCTIEFFWSPFLVEELKTPLPNGSIKATVRLDTIAAVAPRYQHADILIFNSGHWFTPSKTNDG' A
#
# COMPACT_ATOMS: atom_id res chain seq x y z
N ASP A 1 14.45 -0.97 30.19
CA ASP A 1 13.36 -0.88 29.21
C ASP A 1 13.32 0.49 28.58
N TYR A 2 13.27 0.56 27.25
CA TYR A 2 13.47 1.80 26.48
C TYR A 2 12.17 2.44 25.97
N ASN A 3 11.00 1.98 26.43
CA ASN A 3 9.68 2.45 25.97
C ASN A 3 9.62 2.63 24.43
N CYS A 4 10.08 1.61 23.71
CA CYS A 4 10.25 1.62 22.26
C CYS A 4 9.39 0.51 21.64
N THR A 5 8.68 0.83 20.56
CA THR A 5 7.87 -0.11 19.79
C THR A 5 8.33 -0.13 18.33
N ILE A 6 8.19 -1.29 17.69
CA ILE A 6 8.46 -1.47 16.26
C ILE A 6 7.22 -2.12 15.67
N GLU A 7 6.63 -1.48 14.66
CA GLU A 7 5.42 -1.95 13.98
C GLU A 7 5.66 -2.06 12.47
N PHE A 8 5.01 -3.06 11.84
CA PHE A 8 5.06 -3.27 10.41
C PHE A 8 3.66 -3.14 9.81
N PHE A 9 3.55 -2.31 8.77
CA PHE A 9 2.31 -2.10 8.02
C PHE A 9 2.51 -2.55 6.57
N TRP A 10 1.68 -3.48 6.12
CA TRP A 10 1.68 -3.90 4.73
C TRP A 10 1.00 -2.85 3.84
N SER A 11 1.80 -2.16 3.03
CA SER A 11 1.30 -1.27 1.99
C SER A 11 2.29 -1.26 0.81
N PRO A 12 2.17 -2.23 -0.13
CA PRO A 12 3.10 -2.41 -1.24
C PRO A 12 3.34 -1.15 -2.06
N PHE A 13 2.26 -0.42 -2.37
CA PHE A 13 2.29 0.79 -3.18
C PHE A 13 2.27 2.09 -2.36
N LEU A 14 2.13 2.01 -1.02
CA LEU A 14 1.95 3.15 -0.09
C LEU A 14 0.68 3.99 -0.31
N VAL A 15 0.00 3.78 -1.43
CA VAL A 15 -1.22 4.45 -1.86
C VAL A 15 -2.40 3.47 -1.86
N GLU A 16 -3.59 3.98 -2.15
CA GLU A 16 -4.82 3.18 -2.14
C GLU A 16 -4.84 2.13 -3.27
N GLU A 17 -5.13 0.89 -2.89
CA GLU A 17 -5.37 -0.23 -3.80
C GLU A 17 -6.86 -0.56 -3.83
N LEU A 18 -7.47 -0.51 -5.01
CA LEU A 18 -8.86 -0.86 -5.23
C LEU A 18 -8.94 -2.21 -5.92
N LYS A 19 -9.84 -3.08 -5.43
CA LYS A 19 -10.12 -4.39 -6.01
C LYS A 19 -11.57 -4.42 -6.47
N THR A 20 -11.77 -4.44 -7.79
CA THR A 20 -13.10 -4.46 -8.40
C THR A 20 -13.37 -5.84 -9.00
N PRO A 21 -14.37 -6.59 -8.50
CA PRO A 21 -14.80 -7.83 -9.13
C PRO A 21 -15.40 -7.55 -10.52
N LEU A 22 -15.05 -8.38 -11.50
CA LEU A 22 -15.57 -8.30 -12.85
C LEU A 22 -16.61 -9.40 -13.11
N PRO A 23 -17.53 -9.22 -14.09
CA PRO A 23 -18.58 -10.20 -14.40
C PRO A 23 -18.06 -11.60 -14.78
N ASN A 24 -16.82 -11.69 -15.27
CA ASN A 24 -16.17 -12.95 -15.63
C ASN A 24 -15.50 -13.66 -14.43
N GLY A 25 -15.70 -13.16 -13.20
CA GLY A 25 -15.12 -13.73 -11.97
C GLY A 25 -13.67 -13.31 -11.68
N SER A 26 -13.04 -12.54 -12.57
CA SER A 26 -11.70 -11.98 -12.31
C SER A 26 -11.77 -10.72 -11.43
N ILE A 27 -10.64 -10.34 -10.83
CA ILE A 27 -10.53 -9.11 -10.03
C ILE A 27 -9.63 -8.14 -10.78
N LYS A 28 -10.14 -6.95 -11.08
CA LYS A 28 -9.32 -5.83 -11.52
C LYS A 28 -8.74 -5.12 -10.30
N ALA A 29 -7.41 -5.07 -10.22
CA ALA A 29 -6.72 -4.26 -9.23
C ALA A 29 -6.31 -2.93 -9.86
N THR A 30 -6.58 -1.82 -9.19
CA THR A 30 -6.13 -0.48 -9.59
C THR A 30 -5.45 0.22 -8.42
N VAL A 31 -4.48 1.06 -8.74
CA VAL A 31 -3.70 1.83 -7.77
C VAL A 31 -4.05 3.31 -7.95
N ARG A 32 -4.55 3.97 -6.89
CA ARG A 32 -4.87 5.41 -6.89
C ARG A 32 -3.72 6.22 -6.33
N LEU A 33 -2.94 6.82 -7.22
CA LEU A 33 -1.72 7.56 -6.86
C LEU A 33 -1.97 8.84 -6.05
N ASP A 34 -3.21 9.34 -6.04
CA ASP A 34 -3.63 10.58 -5.38
C ASP A 34 -4.08 10.38 -3.92
N THR A 35 -4.15 9.13 -3.43
CA THR A 35 -4.67 8.82 -2.10
C THR A 35 -3.75 7.88 -1.35
N ILE A 36 -3.39 8.24 -0.11
CA ILE A 36 -2.55 7.41 0.75
C ILE A 36 -3.31 6.14 1.18
N ALA A 37 -2.59 5.04 1.42
CA ALA A 37 -3.20 3.80 1.87
C ALA A 37 -4.05 4.00 3.14
N ALA A 38 -5.18 3.29 3.23
CA ALA A 38 -6.12 3.38 4.35
C ALA A 38 -5.50 3.03 5.73
N VAL A 39 -4.33 2.38 5.73
CA VAL A 39 -3.57 2.05 6.95
C VAL A 39 -2.79 3.25 7.53
N ALA A 40 -2.70 4.36 6.81
CA ALA A 40 -1.94 5.55 7.22
C ALA A 40 -2.25 6.11 8.60
N PRO A 41 -3.51 6.18 9.06
CA PRO A 41 -3.81 6.66 10.42
C PRO A 41 -3.14 5.86 11.53
N ARG A 42 -2.74 4.59 11.27
CA ARG A 42 -2.09 3.75 12.29
C ARG A 42 -0.66 4.15 12.61
N TYR A 43 0.02 4.83 11.68
CA TYR A 43 1.40 5.27 11.87
C TYR A 43 1.55 6.80 11.85
N GLN A 44 0.44 7.54 11.94
CA GLN A 44 0.41 9.00 11.89
C GLN A 44 1.17 9.70 13.04
N HIS A 45 1.39 8.97 14.14
CA HIS A 45 2.08 9.47 15.34
C HIS A 45 3.44 8.80 15.57
N ALA A 46 3.95 8.04 14.59
CA ALA A 46 5.26 7.41 14.72
C ALA A 46 6.37 8.48 14.73
N ASP A 47 7.36 8.33 15.62
CA ASP A 47 8.54 9.19 15.65
C ASP A 47 9.44 8.99 14.41
N ILE A 48 9.46 7.77 13.88
CA ILE A 48 10.27 7.38 12.73
C ILE A 48 9.43 6.52 11.78
N LEU A 49 9.45 6.86 10.48
CA LEU A 49 8.81 6.09 9.42
C LEU A 49 9.86 5.61 8.42
N ILE A 50 9.81 4.33 8.06
CA ILE A 50 10.69 3.72 7.05
C ILE A 50 9.82 3.12 5.96
N PHE A 51 9.95 3.64 4.74
CA PHE A 51 9.16 3.20 3.60
C PHE A 51 10.01 2.38 2.62
N ASN A 52 9.38 1.35 2.02
CA ASN A 52 9.94 0.61 0.90
C ASN A 52 8.82 0.23 -0.07
N SER A 53 8.96 0.61 -1.34
CA SER A 53 7.97 0.31 -2.38
C SER A 53 8.58 -0.03 -3.75
N GLY A 54 9.90 0.05 -3.91
CA GLY A 54 10.56 -0.09 -5.21
C GLY A 54 10.33 -1.43 -5.91
N HIS A 55 10.11 -2.52 -5.16
CA HIS A 55 9.85 -3.84 -5.74
C HIS A 55 8.47 -3.96 -6.44
N TRP A 56 7.53 -3.06 -6.12
CA TRP A 56 6.14 -3.18 -6.52
C TRP A 56 5.80 -2.40 -7.79
N PHE A 57 6.47 -1.27 -8.01
CA PHE A 57 6.31 -0.47 -9.24
C PHE A 57 7.12 -1.05 -10.40
N THR A 58 6.61 -2.11 -11.01
CA THR A 58 7.20 -2.74 -12.21
C THR A 58 6.17 -2.84 -13.33
N PRO A 59 6.56 -2.74 -14.62
CA PRO A 59 5.61 -2.77 -15.73
C PRO A 59 4.62 -3.94 -15.70
N SER A 60 5.10 -5.15 -15.40
CA SER A 60 4.28 -6.37 -15.28
C SER A 60 3.32 -6.40 -14.08
N LYS A 61 3.41 -5.44 -13.16
CA LYS A 61 2.55 -5.31 -11.98
C LYS A 61 1.65 -4.07 -12.04
N THR A 62 2.01 -3.06 -12.82
CA THR A 62 1.33 -1.74 -12.81
C THR A 62 0.90 -1.21 -14.17
N ASN A 63 1.31 -1.83 -15.28
CA ASN A 63 1.08 -1.30 -16.63
C ASN A 63 0.15 -2.17 -17.50
N ASP A 64 -0.37 -3.28 -16.97
CA ASP A 64 -1.29 -4.20 -17.66
C ASP A 64 -2.78 -3.81 -17.45
N GLY A 65 -3.07 -2.50 -17.50
CA GLY A 65 -4.36 -1.89 -17.12
C GLY A 65 -5.57 -2.23 -17.98
#